data_AF-A0A7C3R4Q8-F1
#
_entry.id   AF-A0A7C3R4Q8-F1
#
_cell.length_a   1.000
_cell.length_b   1.000
_cell.length_c   1.000
_cell.angle_alpha   90.00
_cell.angle_beta   90.00
_cell.angle_gamma   90.00
#
_symmetry.space_group_name_H-M   'P 1'
#
loop_
_entity.id
_entity.type
_entity.pdbx_description
1 polymer ?
#
loop_
_entity_poly.entity_id
_entity_poly.type
_entity_poly.pdbx_seq_one_letter_code
_entity_poly.pdbx_strand_id
1 'polypeptide(L)' 'MDNSTNIEAYLKEHEYKDMLRFLTCGSVDDGKSTLIGRMLYDSKMIFDDQLAAAESESKKYGT' A
#
# COMPACT_ATOMS: atom_id res chain seq x y z
N MET A 1 -20.82 10.21 14.75
CA MET A 1 -19.77 10.95 14.02
C MET A 1 -19.16 9.97 13.06
N ASP A 2 -19.24 10.31 11.78
CA ASP A 2 -19.31 9.37 10.66
C ASP A 2 -17.93 8.80 10.29
N ASN A 3 -17.77 7.48 10.44
CA ASN A 3 -16.53 6.76 10.11
C ASN A 3 -16.29 6.72 8.59
N SER A 4 -17.36 6.87 7.80
CA SER A 4 -17.36 6.79 6.32
C SER A 4 -16.57 7.95 5.70
N THR A 5 -16.77 9.17 6.22
CA THR A 5 -16.13 10.39 5.67
C THR A 5 -14.61 10.36 5.80
N ASN A 6 -14.08 9.68 6.82
CA ASN A 6 -12.64 9.61 7.07
C ASN A 6 -11.93 8.66 6.08
N ILE A 7 -12.60 7.56 5.73
CA ILE A 7 -12.06 6.55 4.81
C ILE A 7 -12.08 7.08 3.37
N GLU A 8 -13.15 7.76 2.95
CA GLU A 8 -13.24 8.36 1.60
C GLU A 8 -12.14 9.41 1.36
N ALA A 9 -11.85 10.25 2.37
CA ALA A 9 -10.76 11.23 2.28
C ALA A 9 -9.39 10.56 2.18
N TYR A 10 -9.16 9.51 2.97
CA TYR A 10 -7.92 8.71 2.97
C TYR A 10 -7.68 7.98 1.64
N LEU A 11 -8.74 7.38 1.08
CA LEU A 11 -8.70 6.70 -0.22
C LEU A 11 -8.35 7.69 -1.34
N LYS A 12 -9.02 8.85 -1.37
CA LYS A 12 -8.80 9.89 -2.38
C LYS A 12 -7.39 10.50 -2.33
N GLU A 13 -6.81 10.62 -1.14
CA GLU A 13 -5.43 11.08 -0.93
C GLU A 13 -4.39 10.05 -1.43
N HIS A 14 -4.75 8.77 -1.47
CA HIS A 14 -3.87 7.69 -1.91
C HIS A 14 -4.16 7.16 -3.31
N GLU A 15 -5.27 7.60 -3.92
CA GLU A 15 -5.70 7.26 -5.29
C GLU A 15 -4.69 7.73 -6.37
N TYR A 16 -3.85 8.72 -6.06
CA TYR A 16 -2.90 9.35 -7.00
C TYR A 16 -1.43 9.08 -6.68
N LYS A 17 -1.08 7.89 -6.17
CA LYS A 17 0.34 7.51 -6.06
C LYS A 17 0.85 7.04 -7.42
N ASP A 18 1.73 7.85 -8.03
CA ASP A 18 2.39 7.49 -9.28
C ASP A 18 3.28 6.25 -9.11
N MET A 19 3.26 5.37 -10.12
CA MET A 19 4.08 4.16 -10.14
C MET A 19 5.57 4.53 -10.18
N LEU A 20 6.28 4.30 -9.08
CA LEU A 20 7.72 4.49 -9.01
C LEU A 20 8.45 3.28 -9.59
N ARG A 21 9.22 3.49 -10.67
CA ARG A 21 10.17 2.50 -11.20
C ARG A 21 11.58 2.93 -10.86
N PHE A 22 12.29 2.14 -10.07
CA PHE A 22 13.69 2.38 -9.75
C PHE A 22 14.51 1.10 -9.83
N LEU A 23 15.82 1.23 -9.90
CA LEU A 23 16.79 0.14 -9.89
C LEU A 23 17.91 0.49 -8.90
N THR A 24 18.53 -0.54 -8.31
CA THR A 24 19.71 -0.37 -7.46
C THR A 24 20.97 -0.71 -8.25
N CYS A 25 22.02 0.10 -8.12
CA CYS A 25 23.33 -0.12 -8.76
C CYS A 25 24.46 0.05 -7.74
N GLY A 26 25.56 -0.70 -7.91
CA GLY A 26 26.67 -0.76 -6.94
C GLY A 26 27.40 -2.10 -6.96
N SER A 27 28.52 -2.19 -6.25
CA SER A 27 29.33 -3.39 -6.05
C SER A 27 28.52 -4.53 -5.41
N VAL A 28 28.99 -5.77 -5.57
CA VAL A 28 28.33 -6.98 -5.04
C VAL A 28 28.03 -6.84 -3.54
N ASP A 29 28.93 -6.22 -2.78
CA ASP A 29 28.86 -6.10 -1.32
C ASP A 29 28.12 -4.85 -0.82
N ASP A 30 27.62 -3.99 -1.72
CA ASP A 30 26.91 -2.75 -1.34
C ASP A 30 25.48 -3.02 -0.81
N GLY A 31 25.11 -4.29 -0.62
CA GLY A 31 23.83 -4.65 0.00
C GLY A 31 22.61 -4.30 -0.84
N LYS A 32 22.74 -4.18 -2.17
CA LYS A 32 21.64 -3.87 -3.11
C LYS A 32 20.40 -4.72 -2.88
N SER A 33 20.57 -6.03 -2.74
CA SER A 33 19.47 -6.98 -2.49
C SER A 33 18.92 -6.86 -1.07
N THR A 34 19.76 -6.52 -0.09
CA THR A 34 19.36 -6.27 1.30
C THR A 34 18.47 -5.04 1.41
N LEU A 35 18.81 -3.96 0.70
CA LEU A 35 18.03 -2.73 0.66
C LEU A 35 16.66 -2.96 0.01
N ILE A 36 16.61 -3.64 -1.15
CA ILE A 36 15.35 -4.02 -1.79
C ILE A 36 14.52 -4.89 -0.84
N GLY A 37 15.12 -5.90 -0.21
CA GLY A 37 14.43 -6.78 0.73
C GLY A 37 13.86 -6.05 1.94
N ARG A 38 14.61 -5.08 2.49
CA ARG A 38 14.15 -4.23 3.59
C ARG A 38 13.00 -3.32 3.16
N MET A 39 13.08 -2.70 1.99
CA MET A 39 11.99 -1.88 1.45
C MET A 39 10.72 -2.69 1.23
N LEU A 40 10.82 -3.91 0.68
CA LEU A 40 9.66 -4.81 0.51
C LEU A 40 9.05 -5.20 1.86
N TYR A 41 9.89 -5.48 2.85
CA TYR A 41 9.46 -5.81 4.21
C TYR A 41 8.76 -4.62 4.90
N ASP A 42 9.37 -3.44 4.85
CA ASP A 42 8.88 -2.22 5.52
C ASP A 42 7.62 -1.65 4.85
N SER A 43 7.51 -1.80 3.51
CA SER A 43 6.36 -1.28 2.75
C SER A 43 5.05 -2.00 3.07
N LYS A 44 5.07 -3.12 3.83
CA LYS A 44 3.88 -3.89 4.23
C LYS A 44 2.81 -3.87 3.14
N MET A 45 3.12 -4.37 1.94
CA MET A 45 2.28 -4.34 0.72
C MET A 45 0.92 -5.08 0.84
N ILE A 46 0.35 -5.17 2.05
CA ILE A 46 -0.90 -5.85 2.45
C ILE A 46 -1.80 -4.86 3.24
N PHE A 47 -1.80 -3.57 2.91
CA PHE A 47 -2.92 -2.70 3.29
C PHE A 47 -4.02 -2.67 2.22
N ASP A 48 -3.68 -2.91 0.95
CA ASP A 48 -4.65 -2.87 -0.16
C ASP A 48 -5.58 -4.09 -0.17
N ASP A 49 -5.08 -5.29 0.11
CA ASP A 49 -5.93 -6.50 0.15
C ASP A 49 -6.97 -6.45 1.29
N GLN A 50 -6.62 -5.83 2.42
CA GLN A 50 -7.51 -5.68 3.57
C GLN A 50 -8.59 -4.61 3.33
N LEU A 51 -8.24 -3.55 2.60
CA LEU A 51 -9.17 -2.51 2.21
C LEU A 51 -10.17 -3.00 1.16
N ALA A 52 -9.68 -3.76 0.16
CA ALA A 52 -10.53 -4.44 -0.83
C ALA A 52 -11.47 -5.46 -0.18
N ALA A 53 -11.00 -6.20 0.84
CA ALA A 53 -11.83 -7.10 1.62
C ALA A 53 -12.92 -6.33 2.39
N ALA A 54 -12.56 -5.26 3.10
CA ALA A 54 -13.51 -4.43 3.86
C ALA A 54 -14.55 -3.71 2.98
N GLU A 55 -14.18 -3.27 1.79
CA GLU A 55 -15.10 -2.71 0.78
C GLU A 55 -16.04 -3.78 0.20
N SER A 56 -15.51 -4.98 -0.09
CA SER A 56 -16.30 -6.10 -0.58
C SER A 56 -17.29 -6.59 0.48
N GLU A 57 -16.91 -6.61 1.76
CA GLU A 57 -17.78 -6.98 2.87
C GLU A 57 -18.80 -5.88 3.18
N SER A 58 -18.43 -4.60 3.14
CA SER A 58 -19.40 -3.49 3.29
C SER A 58 -20.45 -3.48 2.18
N LYS A 59 -20.10 -3.80 0.93
CA LYS A 59 -21.07 -3.95 -0.17
C LYS A 59 -21.98 -5.15 -0.02
N LYS A 60 -21.52 -6.20 0.66
CA LYS A 60 -22.25 -7.46 0.82
C LYS A 60 -23.18 -7.47 2.03
N TYR A 61 -22.88 -6.65 3.04
CA TYR A 61 -23.64 -6.56 4.30
C TYR A 61 -24.28 -5.19 4.58
N GLY A 62 -24.19 -4.23 3.65
CA GLY A 62 -24.93 -2.96 3.73
C GLY A 62 -26.44 -3.17 3.61
N THR A 63 -27.12 -3.18 4.77
CA THR A 63 -28.55 -2.87 4.94
C THR A 63 -28.87 -1.43 4.58
#